data_AF-A0A1U7JLK2-F1
#
_entry.id   AF-A0A1U7JLK2-F1
#
_cell.length_a   1.000
_cell.length_b   1.000
_cell.length_c   1.000
_cell.angle_alpha   90.00
_cell.angle_beta   90.00
_cell.angle_gamma   90.00
#
_symmetry.space_group_name_H-M   'P 1'
#
loop_
_entity.id
_entity.type
_entity.pdbx_description
1 polymer ?
#
loop_
_entity_poly.entity_id
_entity_poly.type
_entity_poly.pdbx_seq_one_letter_code
_entity_poly.pdbx_strand_id
1 'polypeptide(L)'
;MRPEQFKAWRRSLGLKQKEAAEYLGLKKRMIQYYEKGKRDGRPVEIPKSVRLACFALKQGVADYNGERILAFEAEPALSEKK
;
A
#
# COMPACT_ATOMS: atom_id res chain seq x y z
N MET A 1 -4.79 -8.63 6.47
CA MET A 1 -4.15 -8.63 5.14
C MET A 1 -2.92 -9.49 5.22
N ARG A 2 -2.83 -10.51 4.37
CA ARG A 2 -1.68 -11.43 4.22
C ARG A 2 -0.62 -10.84 3.26
N PRO A 3 0.62 -11.32 3.26
CA PRO A 3 1.69 -10.82 2.38
C PRO A 3 1.30 -10.78 0.89
N GLU A 4 0.64 -11.82 0.40
CA GLU A 4 0.19 -11.94 -0.98
C GLU A 4 -0.89 -10.90 -1.30
N GLN A 5 -1.80 -10.66 -0.36
CA GLN A 5 -2.86 -9.65 -0.49
C GLN A 5 -2.28 -8.24 -0.50
N PHE A 6 -1.24 -7.97 0.29
CA PHE A 6 -0.56 -6.66 0.31
C PHE A 6 0.18 -6.40 -1.01
N LYS A 7 0.88 -7.42 -1.53
CA LYS A 7 1.52 -7.34 -2.85
C LYS A 7 0.51 -7.13 -3.97
N ALA A 8 -0.61 -7.84 -3.94
CA ALA A 8 -1.70 -7.71 -4.91
C ALA A 8 -2.34 -6.31 -4.85
N TRP A 9 -2.64 -5.82 -3.63
CA TRP A 9 -3.13 -4.46 -3.40
C TRP A 9 -2.21 -3.42 -4.05
N ARG A 10 -0.91 -3.46 -3.74
CA ARG A 10 0.04 -2.49 -4.30
C ARG A 10 0.05 -2.50 -5.83
N ARG A 11 0.08 -3.69 -6.44
CA ARG A 11 0.06 -3.85 -7.90
C ARG A 11 -1.24 -3.38 -8.53
N SER A 12 -2.38 -3.57 -7.86
CA SER A 12 -3.68 -3.10 -8.35
C SER A 12 -3.77 -1.57 -8.43
N LEU A 13 -2.97 -0.86 -7.64
CA LEU A 13 -2.84 0.61 -7.69
C LEU A 13 -1.72 1.09 -8.62
N GLY A 14 -1.08 0.21 -9.39
CA GLY A 14 0.06 0.56 -10.25
C GLY A 14 1.35 0.94 -9.50
N LEU A 15 1.36 0.92 -8.17
CA LEU A 15 2.44 1.45 -7.36
C LEU A 15 3.69 0.56 -7.38
N LYS A 16 4.87 1.16 -7.53
CA LYS A 16 6.17 0.56 -7.21
C LYS A 16 6.35 0.48 -5.69
N GLN A 17 7.28 -0.36 -5.23
CA GLN A 17 7.55 -0.50 -3.79
C GLN A 17 7.99 0.83 -3.12
N LYS A 18 8.66 1.72 -3.87
CA LYS A 18 9.10 3.03 -3.36
C LYS A 18 7.89 3.97 -3.17
N GLU A 19 7.06 4.11 -4.19
CA GLU A 19 5.85 4.95 -4.16
C GLU A 19 4.88 4.49 -3.08
N ALA A 20 4.64 3.18 -2.95
CA ALA A 20 3.82 2.65 -1.86
C ALA A 20 4.40 2.97 -0.47
N ALA A 21 5.72 3.07 -0.35
CA ALA A 21 6.36 3.45 0.90
C ALA A 21 6.14 4.94 1.20
N GLU A 22 6.21 5.80 0.19
CA GLU A 22 5.94 7.24 0.30
C GLU A 22 4.49 7.49 0.73
N TYR A 23 3.50 6.90 0.06
CA TYR A 23 2.08 7.05 0.43
C TYR A 23 1.73 6.49 1.81
N LEU A 24 2.45 5.46 2.27
CA LEU A 24 2.22 4.87 3.60
C LEU A 24 3.05 5.53 4.71
N GLY A 25 3.93 6.49 4.38
CA GLY A 25 4.86 7.07 5.35
C GLY A 25 5.86 6.06 5.93
N LEU A 26 6.28 5.08 5.13
CA LEU A 26 7.15 3.98 5.54
C LEU A 26 8.48 3.97 4.79
N LYS A 27 9.47 3.28 5.35
CA LYS A 27 10.70 2.94 4.61
C LYS A 27 10.38 1.85 3.57
N LYS A 28 10.98 1.92 2.38
CA LYS A 28 10.85 0.89 1.31
C LYS A 28 11.09 -0.54 1.82
N ARG A 29 12.02 -0.76 2.75
CA ARG A 29 12.25 -2.09 3.36
C ARG A 29 11.01 -2.65 4.07
N MET A 30 10.16 -1.82 4.66
CA MET A 30 8.93 -2.28 5.31
C MET A 30 7.96 -2.88 4.30
N ILE A 31 7.82 -2.25 3.12
CA ILE A 31 7.02 -2.79 2.01
C ILE A 31 7.55 -4.18 1.62
N GLN A 32 8.87 -4.35 1.55
CA GLN A 32 9.48 -5.65 1.23
C GLN A 32 9.23 -6.70 2.32
N TYR A 33 9.31 -6.33 3.61
CA TYR A 33 9.02 -7.23 4.71
C TYR A 33 7.55 -7.66 4.72
N TYR A 34 6.63 -6.72 4.48
CA TYR A 34 5.19 -7.03 4.39
C TYR A 34 4.87 -7.93 3.20
N GLU A 35 5.46 -7.71 2.03
CA GLU A 35 5.25 -8.58 0.87
C GLU A 35 5.88 -9.97 1.02
N LYS A 36 6.99 -10.09 1.77
CA LYS A 36 7.64 -11.37 2.06
C LYS A 36 7.02 -12.08 3.27
N GLY A 37 6.28 -11.37 4.12
CA GLY A 37 5.77 -11.85 5.39
C GLY A 37 6.84 -12.13 6.46
N LYS A 38 8.09 -11.68 6.26
CA LYS A 38 9.20 -11.96 7.19
C LYS A 38 10.32 -10.90 7.17
N ARG A 39 10.98 -10.75 8.32
CA ARG A 39 12.21 -9.97 8.54
C ARG A 39 13.22 -10.84 9.27
N ASP A 40 14.40 -11.02 8.68
CA ASP A 40 15.51 -11.79 9.25
C ASP A 40 15.08 -13.18 9.73
N GLY A 41 14.28 -13.85 8.90
CA GLY A 41 13.74 -15.19 9.18
C GLY A 41 12.51 -15.22 10.09
N ARG A 42 12.17 -14.12 10.77
CA ARG A 42 11.01 -14.03 11.66
C ARG A 42 9.76 -13.55 10.92
N PRO A 43 8.57 -14.11 11.19
CA PRO A 43 7.32 -13.60 10.64
C PRO A 43 7.11 -12.13 10.95
N VAL A 44 6.57 -11.38 9.99
CA VAL A 44 6.18 -9.98 10.16
C VAL A 44 4.72 -9.84 9.77
N GLU A 45 3.93 -9.38 10.73
CA GLU A 45 2.55 -9.01 10.49
C GLU A 45 2.44 -7.59 9.97
N ILE A 46 1.41 -7.34 9.16
CA ILE A 46 1.07 -5.99 8.68
C ILE A 46 0.22 -5.32 9.77
N PRO A 47 0.69 -4.21 10.38
CA PRO A 47 -0.02 -3.53 11.46
C PRO A 47 -1.40 -3.03 11.04
N LYS A 48 -2.32 -2.88 12.01
CA LYS A 48 -3.68 -2.34 11.76
C LYS A 48 -3.66 -0.99 11.06
N SER A 49 -2.78 -0.07 11.49
CA SER A 49 -2.62 1.26 10.87
C SER A 49 -2.30 1.17 9.39
N VAL A 50 -1.35 0.30 9.01
CA VAL A 50 -0.97 0.10 7.61
C VAL A 50 -2.12 -0.50 6.81
N ARG A 51 -2.87 -1.46 7.36
CA ARG A 51 -4.03 -2.04 6.66
C ARG A 51 -5.14 -1.00 6.42
N LEU A 52 -5.37 -0.11 7.37
CA LEU A 52 -6.33 0.99 7.22
C LEU A 52 -5.85 2.00 6.17
N ALA A 53 -4.56 2.37 6.19
CA ALA A 53 -3.98 3.24 5.17
C ALA A 53 -4.06 2.64 3.75
N CYS A 54 -3.82 1.33 3.60
CA CYS A 54 -4.03 0.64 2.32
C CYS A 54 -5.48 0.72 1.84
N PHE A 55 -6.45 0.61 2.75
CA PHE A 55 -7.85 0.77 2.42
C PHE A 55 -8.17 2.21 1.99
N ALA A 56 -7.67 3.21 2.72
CA ALA A 56 -7.84 4.63 2.37
C ALA A 56 -7.32 4.93 0.95
N LEU A 57 -6.11 4.48 0.62
CA LEU A 57 -5.54 4.64 -0.72
C LEU A 57 -6.40 3.98 -1.81
N LYS A 58 -6.97 2.80 -1.51
CA LYS A 58 -7.91 2.14 -2.44
C LYS A 58 -9.21 2.93 -2.63
N GLN A 59 -9.64 3.71 -1.64
CA GLN A 59 -10.79 4.61 -1.73
C GLN A 59 -10.44 5.97 -2.39
N GLY A 60 -9.20 6.15 -2.86
CA GLY A 60 -8.78 7.43 -3.44
C GLY A 60 -8.38 8.48 -2.41
N VAL A 61 -8.08 8.09 -1.17
CA VAL A 61 -7.62 8.99 -0.10
C VAL A 61 -6.12 8.82 0.10
N ALA A 62 -5.32 9.80 -0.32
CA ALA A 62 -3.87 9.81 -0.16
C ALA A 62 -3.44 10.29 1.23
N ASP A 63 -4.12 11.30 1.78
CA ASP A 63 -3.82 11.88 3.08
C ASP A 63 -5.08 12.48 3.72
N TYR A 64 -5.06 12.64 5.05
CA TYR A 64 -6.13 13.26 5.82
C TYR A 64 -5.58 13.91 7.08
N ASN A 65 -5.86 15.20 7.25
CA ASN A 65 -5.33 16.00 8.36
C ASN A 65 -6.33 16.26 9.50
N GLY A 66 -7.52 15.65 9.47
CA GLY A 66 -8.61 15.93 10.41
C GLY A 66 -9.73 16.80 9.84
N GLU A 67 -9.46 17.56 8.78
CA GLU A 67 -10.44 18.48 8.17
C GLU A 67 -10.62 18.23 6.67
N ARG A 68 -9.54 17.89 5.96
CA ARG A 68 -9.52 17.76 4.50
C ARG A 68 -8.85 16.47 4.07
N ILE A 69 -9.36 15.94 2.97
CA ILE A 69 -8.79 14.79 2.26
C ILE A 69 -7.90 15.30 1.13
N LEU A 70 -6.71 14.73 1.00
CA LEU A 70 -5.94 14.79 -0.23
C LEU A 70 -6.28 13.57 -1.08
N ALA A 71 -6.70 13.79 -2.33
CA ALA A 71 -7.06 12.71 -3.23
C ALA A 71 -5.82 11.93 -3.70
N PHE A 72 -5.98 10.62 -3.88
CA PHE A 72 -5.00 9.73 -4.50
C PHE A 72 -5.32 9.57 -5.98
N GLU A 73 -4.50 10.16 -6.84
CA GLU A 73 -4.57 9.98 -8.29
C GLU A 73 -3.67 8.82 -8.70
N ALA A 74 -4.17 7.59 -8.61
CA ALA A 74 -3.51 6.48 -9.30
C ALA A 74 -3.84 6.55 -10.79
N GLU A 75 -2.82 6.49 -11.65
CA GLU A 75 -3.04 6.01 -13.01
C GLU A 75 -3.55 4.56 -12.91
N PRO A 76 -4.78 4.27 -13.38
CA PRO A 76 -5.28 2.90 -13.36
C PRO A 76 -4.37 2.03 -14.22
N ALA A 77 -3.77 1.01 -13.62
CA ALA A 77 -2.99 0.01 -14.33
C ALA A 77 -3.94 -0.81 -15.23
N LEU A 78 -4.05 -0.36 -16.49
CA LEU A 78 -4.74 -0.98 -17.62
C LEU A 78 -6.27 -1.07 -17.51
N SER A 79 -6.91 -0.12 -18.20
CA SER A 79 -7.91 -0.40 -19.24
C SER A 79 -7.97 -1.89 -19.61
N GLU A 80 -9.14 -2.50 -19.39
CA GLU A 80 -9.53 -3.74 -20.06
C GLU A 80 -9.34 -3.53 -21.56
N LYS A 81 -8.25 -4.09 -22.11
CA LYS A 81 -8.09 -4.22 -23.55
C LYS A 81 -9.27 -5.06 -24.05
N LYS A 82 -10.23 -4.40 -24.68
CA LYS A 82 -11.26 -5.02 -25.52
C LYS A 82 -10.79 -5.01 -26.96
#